data_AF-A0A8T4D694-F1
#
_entry.id   AF-A0A8T4D694-F1
#
_cell.length_a   1.000
_cell.length_b   1.000
_cell.length_c   1.000
_cell.angle_alpha   90.00
_cell.angle_beta   90.00
_cell.angle_gamma   90.00
#
_symmetry.space_group_name_H-M   'P 1'
#
loop_
_entity.id
_entity.type
_entity.pdbx_description
1 polymer ?
#
loop_
_entity_poly.entity_id
_entity_poly.type
_entity_poly.pdbx_seq_one_letter_code
_entity_poly.pdbx_strand_id
1 'polypeptide(L)'
;MSFAYKLKTADFRALAPVVFYGVVGAILLVLLPFANFPPHIGLTGTLSLVTAYGILKKRFWAFWLVLALLAVATTISLYTLSVIAFTSWTVAISMIVYAILTWLVTLHIILKRKPREA
;
A
#
# COMPACT_ATOMS: atom_id res chain seq x y z
N MET A 1 23.98 -3.50 -12.09
CA MET A 1 24.06 -3.38 -10.60
C MET A 1 22.95 -4.20 -9.97
N SER A 2 23.30 -5.18 -9.14
CA SER A 2 22.35 -6.14 -8.56
C SER A 2 21.34 -5.48 -7.61
N PHE A 3 20.08 -5.90 -7.68
CA PHE A 3 18.98 -5.47 -6.79
C PHE A 3 19.36 -5.53 -5.31
N ALA A 4 20.11 -6.58 -4.93
CA ALA A 4 20.57 -6.80 -3.57
C ALA A 4 21.48 -5.67 -3.04
N TYR A 5 22.32 -5.08 -3.91
CA TYR A 5 23.24 -4.01 -3.51
C TYR A 5 22.50 -2.70 -3.22
N LYS A 6 21.49 -2.37 -4.05
CA LYS A 6 20.62 -1.20 -3.82
C LYS A 6 19.78 -1.32 -2.55
N LEU A 7 19.34 -2.53 -2.18
CA LEU A 7 18.63 -2.81 -0.93
C LEU A 7 19.56 -2.67 0.29
N LYS A 8 20.82 -3.14 0.17
CA LYS A 8 21.80 -3.10 1.26
C LYS A 8 22.29 -1.68 1.60
N THR A 9 22.32 -0.78 0.61
CA THR A 9 22.75 0.63 0.81
C THR A 9 21.59 1.61 1.01
N ALA A 10 20.34 1.18 0.82
CA ALA A 10 19.18 2.04 1.00
C ALA A 10 18.75 2.05 2.47
N ASP A 11 18.58 3.26 2.99
CA ASP A 11 18.04 3.53 4.32
C ASP A 11 16.76 2.69 4.55
N PHE A 12 16.71 1.91 5.63
CA PHE A 12 15.59 1.00 5.93
C PHE A 12 14.24 1.72 5.88
N ARG A 13 14.24 3.00 6.31
CA ARG A 13 13.09 3.92 6.23
C ARG A 13 12.63 4.26 4.81
N ALA A 14 13.54 4.29 3.83
CA ALA A 14 13.21 4.53 2.43
C ALA A 14 12.63 3.29 1.73
N LEU A 15 12.94 2.09 2.24
CA LEU A 15 12.44 0.82 1.73
C LEU A 15 11.11 0.39 2.34
N ALA A 16 10.80 0.85 3.57
CA ALA A 16 9.54 0.55 4.25
C ALA A 16 8.27 0.70 3.36
N PRO A 17 8.06 1.81 2.62
CA PRO A 17 6.90 1.93 1.74
C PRO A 17 6.93 0.95 0.56
N VAL A 18 8.11 0.65 0.01
CA VAL A 18 8.27 -0.33 -1.09
C VAL A 18 7.85 -1.72 -0.60
N VAL A 19 8.33 -2.12 0.57
CA VAL A 19 8.00 -3.42 1.18
C VAL A 19 6.52 -3.48 1.49
N PHE A 20 5.95 -2.42 2.06
CA PHE A 20 4.52 -2.33 2.35
C PHE A 20 3.67 -2.53 1.09
N TYR A 21 3.87 -1.71 0.05
CA TYR A 21 3.09 -1.81 -1.18
C TYR A 21 3.36 -3.12 -1.94
N GLY A 22 4.57 -3.67 -1.86
CA GLY A 22 4.90 -4.97 -2.43
C GLY A 22 4.18 -6.13 -1.74
N VAL A 23 4.24 -6.19 -0.41
CA VAL A 23 3.58 -7.24 0.39
C VAL A 23 2.06 -7.14 0.27
N VAL A 24 1.49 -5.94 0.40
CA VAL A 24 0.04 -5.71 0.24
C VAL A 24 -0.42 -6.11 -1.16
N GLY A 25 0.32 -5.72 -2.20
CA GLY A 25 0.00 -6.10 -3.58
C GLY A 25 0.03 -7.61 -3.81
N ALA A 26 1.03 -8.30 -3.26
CA ALA A 26 1.13 -9.75 -3.34
C ALA A 26 -0.03 -10.44 -2.59
N ILE A 27 -0.35 -10.00 -1.37
CA ILE A 27 -1.46 -10.54 -0.59
C ILE A 27 -2.79 -10.38 -1.35
N LEU A 28 -3.05 -9.20 -1.92
CA LEU A 28 -4.26 -8.93 -2.70
C LEU A 28 -4.39 -9.85 -3.93
N LEU A 29 -3.27 -10.15 -4.60
CA LEU A 29 -3.26 -11.08 -5.73
C LEU A 29 -3.45 -12.54 -5.31
N VAL A 30 -2.88 -12.95 -4.18
CA VAL A 30 -3.09 -14.31 -3.64
C VAL A 30 -4.52 -14.51 -3.15
N LEU A 31 -5.15 -13.46 -2.62
CA LEU A 31 -6.53 -13.51 -2.13
C LEU A 31 -7.56 -13.55 -3.28
N LEU A 32 -7.16 -13.17 -4.49
CA LEU A 32 -8.01 -13.08 -5.68
C LEU A 32 -8.78 -14.38 -6.00
N PRO A 33 -8.15 -15.56 -6.08
CA PRO A 33 -8.85 -16.83 -6.30
C PRO A 33 -9.80 -17.21 -5.15
N PHE A 34 -9.52 -16.79 -3.91
CA PHE A 34 -10.36 -17.11 -2.74
C PHE A 34 -11.59 -16.20 -2.62
N ALA A 35 -11.52 -14.99 -3.19
CA ALA A 35 -12.57 -13.98 -3.10
C ALA A 35 -13.55 -13.98 -4.30
N ASN A 36 -13.53 -14.99 -5.17
CA ASN A 36 -14.26 -15.03 -6.45
C ASN A 36 -13.85 -13.94 -7.45
N PHE A 37 -12.54 -13.66 -7.56
CA PHE A 37 -11.97 -12.71 -8.51
C PHE A 37 -12.65 -11.34 -8.58
N PRO A 38 -12.81 -10.62 -7.46
CA PRO A 38 -13.39 -9.29 -7.53
C PRO A 38 -12.43 -8.38 -8.29
N PRO A 39 -12.86 -7.79 -9.43
CA PRO A 39 -11.95 -7.10 -10.34
C PRO A 39 -11.27 -5.90 -9.68
N HIS A 40 -11.94 -5.27 -8.71
CA HIS A 40 -11.40 -4.16 -7.94
C HIS A 40 -10.22 -4.56 -7.03
N ILE A 41 -10.21 -5.78 -6.47
CA ILE A 41 -9.12 -6.28 -5.61
C ILE A 41 -7.86 -6.54 -6.45
N GLY A 42 -8.02 -7.14 -7.64
CA GLY A 42 -6.90 -7.48 -8.52
C GLY A 42 -6.25 -6.23 -9.12
N LEU A 43 -7.07 -5.25 -9.50
CA LEU A 43 -6.60 -3.96 -9.96
C LEU A 43 -5.81 -3.24 -8.84
N THR A 44 -6.36 -3.20 -7.63
CA THR A 44 -5.70 -2.57 -6.47
C THR A 44 -4.37 -3.25 -6.13
N GLY A 45 -4.32 -4.59 -6.16
CA GLY A 45 -3.08 -5.34 -5.93
C GLY A 45 -2.00 -5.05 -6.97
N THR A 46 -2.40 -5.00 -8.25
CA THR A 46 -1.48 -4.66 -9.35
C THR A 46 -0.97 -3.22 -9.23
N LEU A 47 -1.84 -2.25 -8.95
CA LEU A 47 -1.44 -0.86 -8.72
C LEU A 47 -0.49 -0.73 -7.52
N SER A 48 -0.70 -1.51 -6.46
CA SER A 48 0.20 -1.54 -5.30
C SER A 48 1.61 -2.00 -5.69
N LEU A 49 1.73 -3.07 -6.49
CA LEU A 49 3.02 -3.54 -7.02
C LEU A 49 3.69 -2.52 -7.95
N VAL A 50 2.92 -1.89 -8.85
CA VAL A 50 3.43 -0.81 -9.72
C VAL A 50 3.92 0.37 -8.89
N THR A 51 3.25 0.68 -7.78
CA THR A 51 3.64 1.74 -6.85
C THR A 51 4.94 1.41 -6.14
N ALA A 52 5.12 0.19 -5.65
CA ALA A 52 6.37 -0.27 -5.07
C ALA A 52 7.54 -0.11 -6.06
N TYR A 53 7.35 -0.49 -7.31
CA TYR A 53 8.33 -0.28 -8.38
C TYR A 53 8.58 1.21 -8.67
N GLY A 54 7.52 2.01 -8.72
CA GLY A 54 7.60 3.46 -8.94
C GLY A 54 8.41 4.17 -7.85
N ILE A 55 8.22 3.78 -6.59
CA ILE A 55 8.95 4.31 -5.43
C ILE A 55 10.44 3.90 -5.52
N LEU A 56 10.74 2.63 -5.85
CA LEU A 56 12.12 2.15 -6.05
C LEU A 56 12.88 2.92 -7.13
N LYS A 57 12.19 3.25 -8.23
CA LYS A 57 12.74 4.04 -9.33
C LYS A 57 12.68 5.54 -9.09
N LYS A 58 12.21 6.00 -7.92
CA LYS A 58 12.03 7.41 -7.55
C LYS A 58 11.26 8.21 -8.63
N ARG A 59 10.26 7.60 -9.28
CA ARG A 59 9.46 8.29 -10.30
C ARG A 59 8.49 9.26 -9.66
N PHE A 60 8.31 10.42 -10.29
CA PHE A 60 7.37 11.43 -9.80
C PHE A 60 5.92 10.90 -9.74
N TRP A 61 5.51 10.10 -10.73
CA TRP A 61 4.18 9.49 -10.87
C TRP A 61 3.83 8.49 -9.77
N ALA A 62 4.83 7.93 -9.07
CA ALA A 62 4.59 7.00 -7.97
C ALA A 62 3.81 7.67 -6.82
N PHE A 63 3.94 8.98 -6.65
CA PHE A 63 3.21 9.71 -5.62
C PHE A 63 1.72 9.83 -5.92
N TRP A 64 1.36 10.05 -7.18
CA TRP A 64 -0.05 10.05 -7.59
C TRP A 64 -0.69 8.68 -7.33
N LEU A 65 0.06 7.60 -7.58
CA LEU A 65 -0.40 6.25 -7.28
C LEU A 65 -0.56 5.99 -5.79
N VAL A 66 0.38 6.46 -4.95
CA VAL A 66 0.27 6.40 -3.48
C VAL A 66 -1.01 7.09 -3.00
N LEU A 67 -1.30 8.28 -3.53
CA LEU A 67 -2.50 9.04 -3.15
C LEU A 67 -3.79 8.35 -3.62
N ALA A 68 -3.79 7.80 -4.84
CA ALA A 68 -4.92 7.03 -5.36
C ALA A 68 -5.15 5.76 -4.52
N LEU A 69 -4.09 5.03 -4.16
CA LEU A 69 -4.15 3.85 -3.31
C LEU A 69 -4.65 4.18 -1.90
N LEU A 70 -4.31 5.35 -1.34
CA LEU A 70 -4.85 5.81 -0.06
C LEU A 70 -6.38 5.96 -0.12
N ALA A 71 -6.90 6.59 -1.17
CA ALA A 71 -8.33 6.75 -1.36
C ALA A 71 -9.02 5.38 -1.50
N VAL A 72 -8.48 4.51 -2.35
CA VAL A 72 -9.02 3.15 -2.55
C VAL A 72 -9.00 2.34 -1.26
N ALA A 73 -7.88 2.31 -0.54
CA ALA A 73 -7.74 1.61 0.73
C ALA A 73 -8.72 2.13 1.79
N THR A 74 -8.93 3.45 1.84
CA THR A 74 -9.89 4.07 2.75
C THR A 74 -11.32 3.66 2.39
N THR A 75 -11.70 3.71 1.11
CA THR A 75 -13.03 3.30 0.65
C THR A 75 -13.29 1.83 0.93
N ILE A 76 -12.33 0.94 0.62
CA ILE A 76 -12.47 -0.50 0.89
C ILE A 76 -12.59 -0.76 2.39
N SER A 77 -11.76 -0.09 3.21
CA SER A 77 -11.80 -0.25 4.66
C SER A 77 -13.14 0.22 5.24
N LEU A 78 -13.62 1.39 4.81
CA LEU A 78 -14.92 1.91 5.25
C LEU A 78 -16.07 0.99 4.83
N TYR A 79 -16.12 0.59 3.56
CA TYR A 79 -17.16 -0.28 3.04
C TYR A 79 -17.19 -1.61 3.77
N THR A 80 -16.02 -2.23 3.96
CA THR A 80 -15.90 -3.51 4.65
C THR A 80 -16.28 -3.39 6.13
N LEU A 81 -15.93 -2.29 6.80
CA LEU A 81 -16.40 -2.01 8.17
C LEU A 81 -17.92 -1.83 8.19
N SER A 82 -18.49 -1.05 7.28
CA SER A 82 -19.94 -0.82 7.25
C SER A 82 -20.74 -2.11 7.01
N VAL A 83 -20.22 -3.04 6.20
CA VAL A 83 -20.93 -4.27 5.83
C VAL A 83 -20.65 -5.43 6.78
N ILE A 84 -19.40 -5.59 7.25
CA ILE A 84 -18.93 -6.82 7.91
C ILE A 84 -18.45 -6.57 9.36
N ALA A 85 -18.34 -5.31 9.83
CA ALA A 85 -17.78 -5.02 11.16
C ALA A 85 -18.49 -5.75 12.30
N PHE A 86 -19.81 -5.96 12.18
CA PHE A 86 -20.61 -6.61 13.22
C PHE A 86 -20.66 -8.14 13.08
N THR A 87 -20.21 -8.70 11.95
CA THR A 87 -20.24 -10.15 11.70
C THR A 87 -18.93 -10.84 12.05
N SER A 88 -17.80 -10.16 11.86
CA SER A 88 -16.47 -10.79 12.01
C SER A 88 -15.44 -9.81 12.57
N TRP A 89 -15.26 -9.85 13.89
CA TRP A 89 -14.32 -8.96 14.58
C TRP A 89 -12.88 -9.08 14.07
N THR A 90 -12.42 -10.27 13.66
CA THR A 90 -11.10 -10.49 13.07
C THR A 90 -10.89 -9.71 11.78
N VAL A 91 -11.91 -9.66 10.92
CA VAL A 91 -11.87 -8.92 9.65
C VAL A 91 -11.91 -7.42 9.94
N ALA A 92 -12.75 -6.99 10.88
CA ALA A 92 -12.87 -5.59 11.28
C ALA A 92 -11.54 -5.04 11.82
N ILE A 93 -10.90 -5.75 12.77
CA ILE A 93 -9.60 -5.36 13.33
C ILE A 93 -8.54 -5.31 12.23
N SER A 94 -8.51 -6.30 11.34
CA SER A 94 -7.56 -6.36 10.23
C SER A 94 -7.71 -5.16 9.27
N MET A 95 -8.95 -4.74 8.98
CA MET A 95 -9.23 -3.56 8.15
C MET A 95 -8.83 -2.25 8.83
N ILE A 96 -9.04 -2.13 10.15
CA ILE A 96 -8.60 -0.96 10.93
C ILE A 96 -7.06 -0.86 10.88
N VAL A 97 -6.37 -1.97 11.13
CA VAL A 97 -4.90 -2.02 11.04
C VAL A 97 -4.43 -1.65 9.64
N TYR A 98 -5.06 -2.20 8.59
CA TYR A 98 -4.75 -1.89 7.20
C TYR A 98 -4.93 -0.39 6.89
N ALA A 99 -6.02 0.22 7.33
CA ALA A 99 -6.28 1.64 7.15
C ALA A 99 -5.21 2.49 7.83
N ILE A 100 -4.91 2.22 9.11
CA ILE A 100 -3.91 2.96 9.89
C ILE A 100 -2.52 2.84 9.24
N LEU A 101 -2.11 1.63 8.85
CA LEU A 101 -0.81 1.42 8.20
C LEU A 101 -0.72 2.17 6.87
N THR A 102 -1.78 2.15 6.06
CA THR A 102 -1.83 2.87 4.79
C THR A 102 -1.69 4.38 5.00
N TRP A 103 -2.36 4.92 6.01
CA TRP A 103 -2.25 6.32 6.39
C TRP A 103 -0.85 6.68 6.87
N LEU A 104 -0.24 5.88 7.75
CA LEU A 104 1.12 6.11 8.25
C LEU A 104 2.16 6.08 7.12
N VAL A 105 2.06 5.11 6.21
CA VAL A 105 2.96 4.97 5.07
C VAL A 105 2.82 6.16 4.13
N THR A 106 1.58 6.59 3.84
CA THR A 106 1.33 7.73 2.97
C THR A 106 1.84 9.03 3.60
N LEU A 107 1.59 9.25 4.88
CA LEU A 107 2.08 10.41 5.62
C LEU A 107 3.61 10.44 5.66
N HIS A 108 4.27 9.29 5.86
CA HIS A 108 5.72 9.17 5.82
C HIS A 108 6.30 9.55 4.44
N ILE A 109 5.64 9.16 3.35
CA ILE A 109 6.04 9.55 1.99
C ILE A 109 5.86 11.04 1.75
N ILE A 110 4.75 11.63 2.23
CA ILE A 110 4.47 13.07 2.11
C ILE A 110 5.50 13.89 2.90
N LEU A 111 5.75 13.55 4.18
CA LEU A 111 6.71 14.26 5.03
C LEU A 111 8.12 14.26 4.44
N LYS A 112 8.56 13.15 3.84
CA LYS A 112 9.87 13.07 3.17
C LYS A 112 9.96 13.85 1.86
N ARG A 113 8.82 14.18 1.24
CA ARG A 113 8.77 15.01 0.02
C ARG A 113 8.65 16.50 0.32
N LYS A 114 8.27 16.91 1.54
CA LYS A 114 8.40 18.32 1.91
C LYS A 114 9.88 18.67 1.76
N PRO A 115 10.26 19.69 0.96
CA PRO A 115 11.63 20.14 0.96
C PRO A 115 12.01 20.44 2.41
N ARG A 116 13.22 20.07 2.81
CA ARG A 116 13.83 20.73 3.98
C ARG A 116 13.78 22.23 3.63
N GLU A 117 12.76 22.92 4.12
CA GLU A 117 12.76 24.37 4.19
C GLU A 117 13.94 24.68 5.09
N ALA A 118 14.95 25.29 4.45
CA ALA A 118 16.24 25.66 4.99
C ALA A 118 16.10 26.77 6.03
#